data_AF-A0A3D0ZC95-F1
#
_entry.id   AF-A0A3D0ZC95-F1
#
_cell.length_a   1.000
_cell.length_b   1.000
_cell.length_c   1.000
_cell.angle_alpha   90.00
_cell.angle_beta   90.00
_cell.angle_gamma   90.00
#
_symmetry.space_group_name_H-M   'P 1'
#
loop_
_entity.id
_entity.type
_entity.pdbx_description
1 polymer ?
#
loop_
_entity_poly.entity_id
_entity_poly.type
_entity_poly.pdbx_seq_one_letter_code
_entity_poly.pdbx_strand_id
1 'polypeptide(L)'
;MRPAFGYPVSPDHEDRRIAFDLLRAGERCGLALTESAMMIPAASVCGMLIIHPAAYYFGVGSVGDDQLADWARRKKISPEEARRRVG
;
A
#
# COMPACT_ATOMS: atom_id res chain seq x y z
N MET A 1 7.19 7.10 -12.72
CA MET A 1 5.79 6.76 -12.39
C MET A 1 5.43 7.20 -10.97
N ARG A 2 4.13 7.31 -10.66
CA ARG A 2 3.59 7.73 -9.34
C ARG A 2 2.50 6.79 -8.81
N PRO A 3 2.81 5.54 -8.45
CA PRO A 3 1.81 4.58 -7.99
C PRO A 3 1.29 4.95 -6.59
N ALA A 4 -0.03 4.86 -6.41
CA ALA A 4 -0.67 5.03 -5.11
C ALA A 4 -0.89 3.67 -4.43
N PHE A 5 -0.89 3.65 -3.10
CA PHE A 5 -1.18 2.45 -2.31
C PHE A 5 -2.65 2.06 -2.44
N GLY A 6 -2.92 0.77 -2.69
CA GLY A 6 -4.24 0.21 -3.01
C GLY A 6 -4.54 0.04 -4.51
N TYR A 7 -3.64 0.49 -5.39
CA TYR A 7 -3.81 0.31 -6.84
C TYR A 7 -3.24 -1.02 -7.31
N PRO A 8 -3.57 -1.53 -8.51
CA PRO A 8 -3.13 -2.86 -8.98
C PRO A 8 -1.62 -3.13 -8.91
N VAL A 9 -0.79 -2.10 -8.98
CA VAL A 9 0.67 -2.18 -8.88
C VAL A 9 1.18 -2.31 -7.44
N SER A 10 0.36 -1.95 -6.46
CA SER A 10 0.64 -1.96 -5.01
C SER A 10 -0.68 -2.16 -4.25
N PRO A 11 -1.27 -3.37 -4.28
CA PRO A 11 -2.67 -3.60 -3.88
C PRO A 11 -2.93 -3.46 -2.38
N ASP A 12 -1.92 -3.64 -1.51
CA ASP A 12 -2.12 -3.52 -0.06
C ASP A 12 -2.32 -2.05 0.34
N HIS A 13 -3.52 -1.74 0.84
CA HIS A 13 -3.86 -0.42 1.36
C HIS A 13 -3.12 -0.07 2.66
N GLU A 14 -2.75 -1.08 3.47
CA GLU A 14 -2.09 -0.86 4.77
C GLU A 14 -0.69 -0.28 4.61
N ASP A 15 -0.05 -0.44 3.44
CA ASP A 15 1.26 0.14 3.13
C ASP A 15 1.26 1.67 3.14
N ARG A 16 0.07 2.28 3.03
CA ARG A 16 -0.11 3.71 3.22
C ARG A 16 0.30 4.18 4.62
N ARG A 17 0.15 3.34 5.66
CA ARG A 17 0.56 3.68 7.04
C ARG A 17 2.06 3.93 7.12
N ILE A 18 2.85 3.12 6.43
CA ILE A 18 4.31 3.28 6.33
C ILE A 18 4.65 4.68 5.77
N ALA A 19 4.00 5.08 4.68
CA ALA A 19 4.22 6.40 4.09
C ALA A 19 3.77 7.53 5.03
N PHE A 20 2.63 7.37 5.73
CA PHE A 20 2.15 8.36 6.70
C PHE A 20 3.12 8.57 7.85
N ASP A 21 3.67 7.50 8.40
CA ASP A 21 4.64 7.55 9.49
C ASP A 21 5.96 8.20 9.03
N LEU A 22 6.50 7.74 7.90
CA LEU A 22 7.75 8.27 7.33
C LEU A 22 7.66 9.77 7.01
N LEU A 23 6.51 10.21 6.48
CA LEU A 23 6.30 11.59 6.07
C LEU A 23 5.77 12.47 7.20
N ARG A 24 5.41 11.91 8.36
CA ARG A 24 4.68 12.59 9.45
C ARG A 24 3.44 13.30 8.91
N ALA A 25 2.67 12.62 8.07
CA ALA A 25 1.59 13.21 7.27
C ALA A 25 0.49 13.86 8.11
N GLY A 26 0.18 13.31 9.30
CA GLY A 26 -0.79 13.91 10.21
C GLY A 26 -0.36 15.26 10.76
N GLU A 27 0.90 15.37 11.17
CA GLU A 27 1.45 16.62 11.71
C GLU A 27 1.71 17.66 10.62
N ARG A 28 2.28 17.22 9.48
CA ARG A 28 2.73 18.15 8.43
C ARG A 28 1.63 18.57 7.47
N CYS A 29 0.63 17.72 7.24
CA CYS A 29 -0.40 17.94 6.24
C CYS A 29 -1.82 17.87 6.82
N GLY A 30 -2.00 17.57 8.11
CA GLY A 30 -3.33 17.46 8.73
C GLY A 30 -4.13 16.24 8.25
N LEU A 31 -3.46 15.20 7.73
CA LEU A 31 -4.11 14.01 7.19
C LEU A 31 -4.27 12.92 8.26
N ALA A 32 -5.37 12.17 8.19
CA ALA A 32 -5.59 11.00 9.04
C ALA A 32 -5.88 9.74 8.21
N LEU A 33 -5.75 8.58 8.85
CA LEU A 33 -6.14 7.28 8.30
C LEU A 33 -7.28 6.68 9.12
N THR A 34 -8.26 6.08 8.45
CA THR A 34 -9.24 5.20 9.10
C THR A 34 -8.58 3.90 9.58
N GLU A 35 -9.33 3.06 10.30
CA GLU A 35 -8.91 1.70 10.65
C GLU A 35 -8.58 0.85 9.42
N SER A 36 -9.25 1.08 8.29
CA SER A 36 -9.00 0.44 6.98
C SER A 36 -7.99 1.18 6.10
N ALA A 37 -7.17 2.08 6.68
CA ALA A 37 -6.16 2.88 5.99
C ALA A 37 -6.68 3.80 4.87
N MET A 38 -7.97 4.18 4.89
CA MET A 38 -8.52 5.20 3.99
C MET A 38 -8.15 6.60 4.48
N MET A 39 -7.84 7.52 3.57
CA MET A 39 -7.38 8.86 3.93
C MET A 39 -8.54 9.80 4.27
N ILE A 40 -8.30 10.65 5.27
CA ILE A 40 -9.18 11.76 5.67
C ILE A 40 -8.38 13.07 5.55
N PRO A 41 -8.91 14.07 4.81
CA PRO A 41 -10.16 14.07 4.07
C PRO A 41 -10.13 13.14 2.85
N ALA A 42 -11.31 12.74 2.35
CA ALA A 42 -11.43 11.83 1.21
C ALA A 42 -10.76 12.36 -0.07
N ALA A 43 -10.70 13.69 -0.24
CA ALA A 43 -9.99 14.36 -1.32
C ALA A 43 -8.47 14.44 -1.05
N SER A 44 -7.83 13.29 -0.84
CA SER A 44 -6.39 13.16 -0.57
C SER A 44 -5.73 12.13 -1.48
N VAL A 45 -4.43 12.27 -1.72
CA VAL A 45 -3.62 11.32 -2.51
C VAL A 45 -2.31 11.04 -1.78
N CYS A 46 -1.87 9.78 -1.78
CA CYS A 46 -0.60 9.33 -1.24
C CYS A 46 -0.03 8.21 -2.10
N GLY A 47 1.26 8.23 -2.38
CA GLY A 47 1.93 7.26 -3.24
C GLY A 47 3.43 7.42 -3.28
N MET A 48 4.07 6.65 -4.15
CA MET A 48 5.52 6.64 -4.33
C MET A 48 5.92 7.46 -5.56
N LEU A 49 7.17 7.92 -5.59
CA LEU A 49 7.81 8.47 -6.78
C LEU A 49 8.92 7.53 -7.25
N ILE A 50 8.79 7.00 -8.46
CA ILE A 50 9.78 6.12 -9.08
C ILE A 50 10.27 6.79 -10.36
N ILE A 51 11.56 7.16 -10.41
CA ILE A 51 12.12 8.05 -11.43
C ILE A 51 12.67 7.30 -12.65
N HIS A 52 12.93 5.99 -12.52
CA HIS A 52 13.56 5.19 -13.58
C HIS A 52 12.82 5.32 -14.93
N PRO A 53 13.52 5.56 -16.06
CA PRO A 53 12.89 5.85 -17.36
C PRO A 53 12.07 4.68 -17.90
N ALA A 54 12.44 3.44 -17.55
CA ALA A 54 11.68 2.25 -17.92
C ALA A 54 10.52 1.94 -16.96
N ALA A 55 10.20 2.80 -15.99
CA ALA A 55 9.13 2.52 -15.03
C ALA A 55 7.75 2.73 -15.67
N TYR A 56 6.89 1.71 -15.58
CA TYR A 56 5.54 1.72 -16.15
C TYR A 56 4.52 1.14 -15.17
N TYR A 57 3.23 1.42 -15.40
CA TYR A 57 2.14 0.87 -14.60
C TYR A 57 1.83 -0.56 -15.04
N PHE A 58 1.68 -1.46 -14.07
CA PHE A 58 1.25 -2.84 -14.28
C PHE A 58 0.34 -3.28 -13.12
N GLY A 59 -0.40 -4.37 -13.30
CA GLY A 59 -1.14 -5.03 -12.23
C GLY A 59 -0.38 -6.27 -11.76
N VAL A 60 -0.30 -6.49 -10.45
CA VAL A 60 0.31 -7.70 -9.87
C VAL A 60 -0.50 -8.96 -10.26
N GLY A 61 -1.83 -8.82 -10.37
CA GLY A 61 -2.71 -9.95 -10.65
C GLY A 61 -2.85 -10.88 -9.44
N SER A 62 -3.32 -12.10 -9.69
CA SER A 62 -3.45 -13.13 -8.65
C SER A 62 -2.08 -13.60 -8.17
N VAL A 63 -1.93 -13.77 -6.86
CA VAL A 63 -0.70 -14.29 -6.23
C VAL A 63 -0.89 -15.75 -5.82
N GLY A 64 0.14 -16.57 -5.98
CA GLY A 64 0.16 -17.97 -5.54
C GLY A 64 0.25 -18.08 -4.01
N ASP A 65 -0.11 -19.26 -3.47
CA ASP A 65 -0.06 -19.51 -2.03
C ASP A 65 1.36 -19.44 -1.46
N ASP A 66 2.37 -19.80 -2.25
CA ASP A 66 3.79 -19.68 -1.89
C ASP A 66 4.22 -18.21 -1.73
N GLN A 67 3.85 -17.36 -2.69
CA GLN A 67 4.10 -15.92 -2.64
C GLN A 67 3.33 -15.27 -1.49
N LEU A 68 2.09 -15.68 -1.26
CA LEU A 68 1.26 -15.19 -0.17
C LEU A 68 1.87 -15.53 1.20
N ALA A 69 2.33 -16.77 1.39
CA ALA A 69 2.97 -17.22 2.63
C ALA A 69 4.28 -16.47 2.90
N ASP A 70 5.10 -16.26 1.86
CA ASP A 70 6.32 -15.47 1.95
C ASP A 70 6.06 -14.00 2.31
N TRP A 71 5.06 -13.39 1.68
CA TRP A 71 4.67 -12.01 1.94
C TRP A 71 4.09 -11.83 3.34
N ALA A 72 3.22 -12.74 3.80
CA ALA A 72 2.68 -12.76 5.15
C ALA A 72 3.80 -12.80 6.21
N ARG A 73 4.80 -13.66 6.00
CA ARG A 73 5.99 -13.76 6.86
C ARG A 73 6.76 -12.43 6.92
N ARG A 74 7.01 -11.79 5.78
CA ARG A 74 7.72 -10.50 5.71
C ARG A 74 6.95 -9.36 6.39
N LYS A 75 5.62 -9.35 6.24
CA LYS A 75 4.72 -8.37 6.87
C LYS A 75 4.43 -8.68 8.34
N LYS A 76 4.80 -9.86 8.83
CA LYS A 76 4.50 -10.37 10.18
C LYS A 76 2.98 -10.42 10.47
N ILE A 77 2.22 -10.89 9.49
CA ILE A 77 0.77 -11.09 9.56
C ILE A 77 0.41 -12.55 9.30
N SER A 78 -0.82 -12.95 9.62
CA SER A 78 -1.28 -14.30 9.28
C SER A 78 -1.49 -14.46 7.77
N PRO A 79 -1.42 -15.69 7.23
CA PRO A 79 -1.77 -15.94 5.82
C PRO A 79 -3.20 -15.53 5.46
N GLU A 80 -4.14 -15.63 6.40
CA GLU A 80 -5.53 -15.19 6.24
C GLU A 80 -5.63 -13.67 6.12
N GLU A 81 -4.93 -12.94 6.99
CA GLU A 81 -4.81 -11.48 6.92
C GLU A 81 -4.17 -11.05 5.60
N ALA A 82 -3.11 -11.74 5.17
CA ALA A 82 -2.46 -11.48 3.89
C ALA A 82 -3.45 -11.68 2.73
N ARG A 83 -4.21 -12.79 2.73
CA ARG A 83 -5.23 -13.05 1.70
C ARG A 83 -6.30 -11.97 1.67
N ARG A 84 -6.70 -11.43 2.82
CA ARG A 84 -7.66 -10.32 2.89
C ARG A 84 -7.11 -9.00 2.31
N ARG A 85 -5.80 -8.77 2.40
CA ARG A 85 -5.17 -7.51 1.96
C ARG A 85 -4.86 -7.43 0.47
N VAL A 86 -4.52 -8.57 -0.15
CA VAL A 86 -4.06 -8.60 -1.56
C VAL A 86 -4.81 -9.59 -2.44
N GLY A 87 -5.72 -10.39 -1.85
CA GLY A 87 -6.61 -11.28 -2.58
C GLY A 87 -7.86 -10.59 -3.11
#